data_AF-A0A3C1VMQ0-F1
#
_entry.id   AF-A0A3C1VMQ0-F1
#
_cell.length_a   1.000
_cell.length_b   1.000
_cell.length_c   1.000
_cell.angle_alpha   90.00
_cell.angle_beta   90.00
_cell.angle_gamma   90.00
#
_symmetry.space_group_name_H-M   'P 1'
#
loop_
_entity.id
_entity.type
_entity.pdbx_description
1 polymer ?
#
loop_
_entity_poly.entity_id
_entity_poly.type
_entity_poly.pdbx_seq_one_letter_code
_entity_poly.pdbx_strand_id
1 'polypeptide(L)'
;MIYVVIQFGCIIYLIINARFDLVESFSALLIILSLIVGLMAVVNMRLDNLNIVPTLKDKHQLVTHGIYHFIRHPMYTSVLLLCSALTLTNAHSLSQLVMLILFVDLILKSNVEEKLL
;
A
#
# COMPACT_ATOMS: atom_id res chain seq x y z
N MET A 1 0.49 13.89 8.33
CA MET A 1 -0.90 13.89 7.81
C MET A 1 -0.95 14.03 6.30
N ILE A 2 -0.10 14.84 5.66
CA ILE A 2 -0.15 15.08 4.21
C ILE A 2 -0.04 13.80 3.35
N TYR A 3 0.92 12.92 3.66
CA TYR A 3 1.09 11.64 2.94
C TYR A 3 -0.17 10.76 2.99
N VAL A 4 -0.84 10.71 4.15
CA VAL A 4 -2.05 9.90 4.33
C VAL A 4 -3.19 10.41 3.42
N VAL A 5 -3.34 11.73 3.31
CA VAL A 5 -4.37 12.34 2.45
C VAL A 5 -4.08 12.05 0.97
N ILE A 6 -2.83 12.19 0.55
CA ILE A 6 -2.40 11.88 -0.83
C ILE A 6 -2.63 10.40 -1.12
N GLN A 7 -2.15 9.51 -0.25
CA GLN A 7 -2.31 8.06 -0.36
C GLN A 7 -3.78 7.68 -0.56
N PHE A 8 -4.68 8.09 0.34
CA PHE A 8 -6.11 7.75 0.23
C PHE A 8 -6.76 8.40 -0.99
N GLY A 9 -6.39 9.64 -1.35
CA GLY A 9 -6.87 10.30 -2.55
C GLY A 9 -6.53 9.53 -3.83
N CYS A 10 -5.27 9.10 -3.97
CA CYS A 10 -4.82 8.28 -5.10
C CYS A 10 -5.53 6.93 -5.15
N ILE A 11 -5.65 6.23 -4.01
CA ILE A 11 -6.35 4.94 -3.93
C ILE A 11 -7.81 5.08 -4.36
N ILE A 12 -8.53 6.06 -3.83
CA ILE A 12 -9.94 6.30 -4.17
C ILE A 12 -10.07 6.61 -5.67
N TYR A 13 -9.22 7.47 -6.20
CA TYR A 13 -9.21 7.80 -7.62
C TYR A 13 -9.03 6.55 -8.50
N LEU A 14 -8.04 5.69 -8.18
CA LEU A 14 -7.76 4.47 -8.94
C LEU A 14 -8.88 3.44 -8.84
N ILE A 15 -9.53 3.31 -7.69
CA ILE A 15 -10.70 2.42 -7.50
C ILE A 15 -11.89 2.89 -8.33
N ILE A 16 -12.21 4.19 -8.31
CA ILE A 16 -13.35 4.75 -9.06
C ILE A 16 -13.13 4.61 -10.57
N ASN A 17 -11.90 4.78 -11.03
CA ASN A 17 -11.56 4.69 -12.44
C ASN A 17 -11.18 3.27 -12.90
N ALA A 18 -11.19 2.28 -12.01
CA ALA A 18 -10.89 0.91 -12.38
C ALA A 18 -12.02 0.33 -13.25
N ARG A 19 -11.64 -0.44 -14.27
CA ARG A 19 -12.59 -1.15 -15.12
C ARG A 19 -12.60 -2.62 -14.72
N PHE A 20 -13.45 -2.97 -13.76
CA PHE A 20 -13.52 -4.34 -13.23
C PHE A 20 -13.91 -5.38 -14.29
N ASP A 21 -14.60 -4.97 -15.36
CA ASP A 21 -14.93 -5.85 -16.49
C ASP A 21 -13.70 -6.26 -17.33
N LEU A 22 -12.58 -5.53 -17.20
CA LEU A 22 -11.33 -5.75 -17.94
C LEU A 22 -10.25 -6.39 -17.07
N VAL A 23 -10.63 -7.07 -15.98
CA VAL A 23 -9.67 -7.77 -15.13
C VAL A 23 -9.19 -9.03 -15.85
N GLU A 24 -7.99 -8.95 -16.43
CA GLU A 24 -7.29 -10.10 -16.99
C GLU A 24 -6.62 -10.96 -15.92
N SER A 25 -6.19 -12.17 -16.30
CA SER A 25 -5.51 -13.11 -15.40
C SER A 25 -4.30 -12.52 -14.66
N PHE A 26 -3.54 -11.63 -15.31
CA PHE A 26 -2.38 -10.99 -14.70
C PHE A 26 -2.80 -9.98 -13.61
N SER A 27 -3.80 -9.14 -13.89
CA SER A 27 -4.37 -8.21 -12.91
C SER A 27 -5.03 -8.95 -11.75
N ALA A 28 -5.75 -10.04 -12.02
CA ALA A 28 -6.34 -10.90 -10.98
C ALA A 28 -5.26 -11.50 -10.07
N LEU A 29 -4.16 -11.99 -10.64
CA LEU A 29 -3.03 -12.53 -9.87
C LEU A 29 -2.41 -11.46 -8.96
N LEU A 30 -2.23 -10.23 -9.46
CA LEU A 30 -1.73 -9.11 -8.64
C LEU A 30 -2.68 -8.74 -7.50
N ILE A 31 -4.00 -8.75 -7.75
CA ILE A 31 -5.01 -8.53 -6.70
C ILE A 31 -4.88 -9.62 -5.62
N ILE A 32 -4.82 -10.89 -6.00
CA ILE A 32 -4.69 -11.99 -5.04
C ILE A 32 -3.40 -11.86 -4.22
N LEU A 33 -2.26 -11.59 -4.87
CA LEU A 33 -0.99 -11.36 -4.18
C LEU A 33 -1.08 -10.16 -3.22
N SER A 34 -1.72 -9.07 -3.63
CA SER A 34 -1.91 -7.90 -2.78
C SER A 34 -2.71 -8.21 -1.51
N LEU A 35 -3.76 -9.04 -1.63
CA LEU A 35 -4.58 -9.47 -0.50
C LEU A 35 -3.80 -10.38 0.44
N ILE A 36 -3.01 -11.33 -0.10
CA ILE A 36 -2.18 -12.22 0.71
C ILE A 36 -1.14 -11.42 1.49
N VAL A 37 -0.40 -10.53 0.81
CA VAL A 37 0.62 -9.69 1.45
C VAL A 37 -0.01 -8.76 2.49
N GLY A 38 -1.15 -8.14 2.16
CA GLY A 38 -1.87 -7.26 3.08
C GLY A 38 -2.39 -8.00 4.31
N LEU A 39 -2.95 -9.20 4.14
CA LEU A 39 -3.43 -10.02 5.24
C LEU A 39 -2.27 -10.46 6.13
N MET A 40 -1.16 -10.93 5.55
CA MET A 40 0.04 -11.29 6.31
C MET A 40 0.63 -10.09 7.05
N ALA A 41 0.59 -8.89 6.45
CA ALA A 41 1.04 -7.66 7.10
C ALA A 41 0.19 -7.36 8.34
N VAL A 42 -1.14 -7.42 8.23
CA VAL A 42 -2.08 -7.13 9.33
C VAL A 42 -1.97 -8.19 10.44
N VAL A 43 -1.91 -9.47 10.09
CA VAL A 43 -1.82 -10.57 11.07
C VAL A 43 -0.52 -10.49 11.87
N ASN A 44 0.62 -10.23 11.23
CA ASN A 44 1.91 -10.19 11.92
C ASN A 44 2.11 -8.88 12.72
N MET A 45 1.50 -7.76 12.30
CA MET A 45 1.73 -6.47 12.96
C MET A 45 1.06 -6.36 14.33
N ARG A 46 0.11 -7.24 14.66
CA ARG A 46 -0.89 -7.10 15.76
C ARG A 46 -1.70 -5.81 15.59
N LEU A 47 -3.04 -5.91 15.63
CA LEU A 47 -3.96 -4.78 15.40
C LEU A 47 -3.65 -3.54 16.27
N ASP A 48 -3.09 -3.72 17.47
CA ASP A 48 -2.73 -2.63 18.40
C ASP A 48 -1.56 -1.74 17.95
N ASN A 49 -0.68 -2.23 17.05
CA ASN A 49 0.44 -1.47 16.51
C ASN A 49 0.10 -0.78 15.18
N LEU A 50 -1.08 -1.00 14.60
CA LEU A 50 -1.51 -0.31 13.38
C LEU A 50 -1.72 1.18 13.68
N ASN A 51 -0.73 2.00 13.32
CA ASN A 51 -0.84 3.44 13.41
C ASN A 51 -0.85 4.03 12.00
N ILE A 52 -2.00 4.56 11.58
CA ILE A 52 -2.19 5.18 10.27
C ILE A 52 -1.45 6.53 10.19
N VAL A 53 -1.20 7.15 11.35
CA VAL A 53 -0.45 8.39 11.50
C VAL A 53 0.93 8.07 12.07
N PRO A 54 2.03 8.63 11.52
CA PRO A 54 3.37 8.50 12.09
C PRO A 54 3.42 9.24 13.43
N THR A 55 2.99 8.56 14.47
CA THR A 55 3.10 8.99 15.86
C THR A 55 3.78 7.86 16.60
N LEU A 56 4.92 8.16 17.21
CA LEU A 56 5.60 7.26 18.12
C LEU A 56 4.68 7.11 19.33
N LYS A 57 3.96 5.99 19.43
CA LYS A 57 3.41 5.57 20.72
C LYS A 57 4.61 5.15 21.58
N ASP A 58 4.63 5.52 22.85
CA ASP A 58 5.69 5.22 23.84
C ASP A 58 6.01 3.71 24.01
N LYS A 59 5.28 2.82 23.33
CA LYS A 59 5.43 1.36 23.36
C LYS A 59 5.43 0.73 21.98
N HIS A 60 5.90 1.43 20.95
CA HIS A 60 5.96 0.83 19.62
C HIS A 60 7.00 -0.31 19.60
N GLN A 61 6.51 -1.55 19.56
CA GLN A 61 7.39 -2.72 19.46
C GLN A 61 7.66 -3.01 17.99
N LEU A 62 8.94 -2.98 17.62
CA LEU A 62 9.38 -3.32 16.28
C LEU A 62 9.01 -4.79 15.97
N VAL A 63 8.19 -4.99 14.94
CA VAL A 63 7.82 -6.32 14.45
C VAL A 63 8.82 -6.72 13.37
N THR A 64 9.68 -7.71 13.65
CA THR A 64 10.70 -8.21 12.72
C THR A 64 10.50 -9.68 12.29
N HIS A 65 9.38 -10.30 12.68
CA HIS A 65 9.06 -11.68 12.36
C HIS A 65 7.94 -11.80 11.31
N GLY A 66 7.81 -12.98 10.70
CA GLY A 66 6.84 -13.22 9.64
C GLY A 66 7.20 -12.46 8.35
N ILE A 67 6.21 -11.84 7.71
CA ILE A 67 6.42 -11.10 6.44
C ILE A 67 7.36 -9.89 6.61
N TYR A 68 7.43 -9.32 7.81
CA TYR A 68 8.31 -8.19 8.15
C TYR A 68 9.80 -8.57 8.14
N HIS A 69 10.14 -9.87 8.11
CA HIS A 69 11.51 -10.33 7.90
C HIS A 69 12.00 -10.09 6.46
N PHE A 70 11.07 -10.15 5.48
CA PHE A 70 11.38 -10.03 4.06
C PHE A 70 11.15 -8.62 3.53
N ILE A 71 10.08 -7.96 4.00
CA ILE A 71 9.65 -6.64 3.52
C ILE A 71 9.48 -5.74 4.73
N ARG A 72 10.18 -4.61 4.78
CA ARG A 72 10.09 -3.65 5.90
C ARG A 72 8.70 -3.03 6.03
N HIS A 73 8.07 -2.73 4.90
CA HIS A 73 6.75 -2.08 4.81
C HIS A 73 5.74 -2.90 3.99
N PRO A 74 5.35 -4.11 4.44
CA PRO A 74 4.53 -5.03 3.67
C PRO A 74 3.13 -4.48 3.38
N MET A 75 2.60 -3.60 4.24
CA MET A 75 1.34 -2.88 3.99
C MET A 75 1.44 -1.90 2.81
N TYR A 76 2.59 -1.25 2.60
CA TYR A 76 2.75 -0.35 1.45
C TYR A 76 2.94 -1.14 0.17
N THR A 77 3.65 -2.27 0.25
CA THR A 77 3.76 -3.21 -0.86
C THR A 77 2.41 -3.76 -1.29
N SER A 78 1.53 -4.15 -0.37
CA SER A 78 0.18 -4.62 -0.75
C SER A 78 -0.65 -3.53 -1.43
N VAL A 79 -0.62 -2.30 -0.92
CA VAL A 79 -1.30 -1.15 -1.55
C VAL A 79 -0.79 -0.90 -2.96
N LEU A 80 0.53 -0.94 -3.17
CA LEU A 80 1.14 -0.76 -4.49
C LEU A 80 0.74 -1.87 -5.46
N LEU A 81 0.77 -3.13 -5.01
CA LEU A 81 0.34 -4.26 -5.85
C LEU A 81 -1.13 -4.13 -6.26
N LEU A 82 -2.01 -3.80 -5.32
CA LEU A 82 -3.43 -3.62 -5.59
C LEU A 82 -3.66 -2.47 -6.58
N CYS A 83 -3.08 -1.31 -6.32
CA CYS A 83 -3.25 -0.13 -7.18
C CYS A 83 -2.61 -0.32 -8.57
N SER A 84 -1.52 -1.10 -8.67
CA SER A 84 -0.95 -1.49 -9.96
C SER A 84 -1.95 -2.34 -10.75
N ALA A 85 -2.58 -3.34 -10.11
CA ALA A 85 -3.58 -4.17 -10.75
C ALA A 85 -4.76 -3.34 -11.27
N LEU A 86 -5.26 -2.41 -10.46
CA LEU A 86 -6.33 -1.48 -10.86
C LEU A 86 -5.91 -0.60 -12.03
N THR A 87 -4.69 -0.07 -12.01
CA THR A 87 -4.14 0.75 -13.09
C THR A 87 -4.01 -0.03 -14.40
N LEU A 88 -3.68 -1.32 -14.34
CA LEU A 88 -3.62 -2.18 -15.53
C LEU A 88 -5.00 -2.39 -16.18
N THR A 89 -6.08 -2.40 -15.41
CA THR A 89 -7.45 -2.49 -15.97
C THR A 89 -7.86 -1.24 -16.76
N ASN A 90 -7.18 -0.11 -16.54
CA ASN A 90 -7.46 1.15 -17.22
C ASN A 90 -6.16 1.88 -17.56
N ALA A 91 -5.62 1.59 -18.74
CA ALA A 91 -4.35 2.12 -19.26
C ALA A 91 -4.35 3.62 -19.61
N HIS A 92 -5.27 4.40 -19.04
CA HIS A 92 -5.33 5.84 -19.24
C HIS A 92 -4.09 6.54 -18.64
N SER A 93 -3.51 7.50 -19.37
CA SER A 93 -2.28 8.20 -18.95
C SER A 93 -2.42 8.88 -17.59
N LEU A 94 -3.63 9.33 -17.23
CA LEU A 94 -3.90 9.93 -15.93
C LEU A 94 -3.83 8.90 -14.78
N SER A 95 -4.33 7.67 -14.99
CA SER A 95 -4.23 6.60 -14.00
C SER A 95 -2.77 6.21 -13.75
N GLN A 96 -1.95 6.17 -14.80
CA GLN A 96 -0.51 5.94 -14.68
C GLN A 96 0.20 7.04 -13.90
N LEU A 97 -0.17 8.32 -14.13
CA LEU A 97 0.36 9.44 -13.36
C LEU A 97 -0.02 9.35 -11.88
N VAL A 98 -1.29 9.03 -11.57
CA VAL A 98 -1.76 8.87 -10.19
C VAL A 98 -1.06 7.70 -9.48
N MET A 99 -0.84 6.59 -10.20
CA MET A 99 -0.07 5.46 -9.68
C MET A 99 1.39 5.86 -9.37
N LEU A 100 2.02 6.66 -10.23
CA LEU A 100 3.37 7.18 -9.99
C LEU A 100 3.42 8.10 -8.76
N ILE A 101 2.43 8.99 -8.61
CA ILE A 101 2.31 9.85 -7.42
C ILE A 101 2.17 9.00 -6.15
N LEU A 102 1.31 7.98 -6.16
CA LEU A 102 1.13 7.06 -5.04
C LEU A 102 2.43 6.30 -4.71
N PHE A 103 3.18 5.87 -5.72
CA PHE A 103 4.47 5.21 -5.54
C PHE A 103 5.50 6.11 -4.85
N VAL A 104 5.64 7.34 -5.31
CA VAL A 104 6.55 8.32 -4.71
C VAL A 104 6.11 8.68 -3.29
N ASP A 105 4.81 8.90 -3.07
CA ASP A 105 4.24 9.20 -1.76
C ASP A 105 4.55 8.12 -0.73
N LEU A 106 4.35 6.84 -1.08
CA LEU A 106 4.63 5.72 -0.19
C LEU A 106 6.12 5.55 0.11
N ILE A 107 7.01 5.81 -0.85
CA ILE A 107 8.47 5.80 -0.60
C ILE A 107 8.85 6.93 0.38
N LEU A 108 8.34 8.15 0.16
CA LEU A 108 8.62 9.26 1.06
C LEU A 108 8.08 8.99 2.46
N LYS A 109 6.87 8.46 2.57
CA LYS A 109 6.24 8.08 3.84
C LYS A 109 7.04 7.00 4.57
N SER A 110 7.46 5.96 3.84
CA SER A 110 8.36 4.91 4.35
C SER A 110 9.66 5.48 4.90
N ASN A 111 10.31 6.39 4.17
CA ASN A 111 11.56 7.01 4.62
C ASN A 111 11.37 7.91 5.85
N VAL A 112 10.22 8.57 5.99
CA VAL A 112 9.89 9.35 7.19
C VAL A 112 9.69 8.43 8.38
N GLU A 113 8.99 7.32 8.21
CA GLU A 113 8.77 6.33 9.26
C GLU A 113 10.07 5.65 9.70
N GLU A 114 10.95 5.31 8.75
CA GLU A 114 12.29 4.76 9.06
C GLU A 114 13.19 5.77 9.81
N LYS A 115 13.01 7.08 9.62
CA LYS A 115 13.76 8.10 10.38
C LYS A 115 13.23 8.35 11.79
N LEU A 116 11.98 7.95 12.05
CA LEU A 116 11.32 8.09 13.34
C LEU A 116 11.56 6.89 14.25
N LEU A 117 11.92 5.73 13.68
CA LEU A 117 12.37 4.52 14.39
C LEU A 117 13.83 4.66 14.87
#